data_AF-A0AA51RQ48-F1
#
_entry.id   AF-A0AA51RQ48-F1
#
_cell.length_a   1.000
_cell.length_b   1.000
_cell.length_c   1.000
_cell.angle_alpha   90.00
_cell.angle_beta   90.00
_cell.angle_gamma   90.00
#
_symmetry.space_group_name_H-M   'P 1'
#
loop_
_entity.id
_entity.type
_entity.pdbx_description
1 polymer ?
#
loop_
_entity_poly.entity_id
_entity_poly.type
_entity_poly.pdbx_seq_one_letter_code
_entity_poly.pdbx_strand_id
1 'polypeptide(L)'
;MKIFDVFCGEGIQGNPCAVIMLTGWPPEHELAQSARRLKVPVTSFIVSHGLEHHIRWFSAAGEINLCGHGSLAAGAALLEQSRQKRVTLSSRYGPVTIVKNANRYQLELPSWKRNNCSIAKEQLGLTIEPLDIFSTRDLVVVLESEGAVKDYNPNFKKIRKLNQFHAVILTAMSSTNSYVLRYFAPI
;
A
#
# COMPACT_ATOMS: atom_id res chain seq x y z
N MET A 1 14.50 -10.79 11.35
CA MET A 1 13.84 -10.27 10.13
C MET A 1 12.95 -11.36 9.56
N LYS A 2 11.71 -11.05 9.16
CA LYS A 2 10.81 -11.96 8.46
C LYS A 2 10.16 -11.21 7.30
N ILE A 3 10.02 -11.87 6.14
CA ILE A 3 9.25 -11.33 5.01
C ILE A 3 7.85 -11.90 5.10
N PHE A 4 6.86 -11.01 5.07
CA PHE A 4 5.45 -11.34 5.04
C PHE A 4 4.92 -11.06 3.66
N ASP A 5 4.11 -11.97 3.13
CA ASP A 5 3.25 -11.66 2.00
C ASP A 5 1.88 -11.23 2.53
N VAL A 6 1.39 -10.07 2.09
CA VAL A 6 0.20 -9.41 2.65
C VAL A 6 -0.91 -9.38 1.61
N PHE A 7 -2.16 -9.53 2.06
CA PHE A 7 -3.35 -9.64 1.19
C PHE A 7 -3.38 -10.92 0.33
N CYS A 8 -2.79 -12.00 0.82
CA CYS A 8 -2.81 -13.31 0.17
C CYS A 8 -3.58 -14.36 0.98
N GLY A 9 -4.13 -15.35 0.26
CA GLY A 9 -4.57 -16.63 0.81
C GLY A 9 -3.58 -17.74 0.46
N GLU A 10 -3.93 -18.99 0.75
CA GLU A 10 -3.09 -20.14 0.37
C GLU A 10 -2.89 -20.21 -1.14
N GLY A 11 -1.63 -20.35 -1.57
CA GLY A 11 -1.26 -20.49 -2.98
C GLY A 11 -1.34 -19.22 -3.84
N ILE A 12 -1.64 -18.06 -3.24
CA ILE A 12 -1.75 -16.77 -3.95
C ILE A 12 -0.63 -15.85 -3.48
N GLN A 13 -0.05 -15.07 -4.40
CA GLN A 13 0.93 -14.03 -4.06
C GLN A 13 0.22 -12.70 -3.80
N GLY A 14 0.64 -12.00 -2.76
CA GLY A 14 0.14 -10.70 -2.35
C GLY A 14 1.18 -9.59 -2.56
N ASN A 15 1.25 -8.68 -1.58
CA ASN A 15 2.22 -7.61 -1.55
C ASN A 15 3.27 -7.84 -0.44
N PRO A 16 4.52 -8.23 -0.79
CA PRO A 16 5.52 -8.57 0.19
C PRO A 16 6.03 -7.35 0.97
N CYS A 17 6.26 -7.55 2.27
CA CYS A 17 6.86 -6.58 3.17
C CYS A 17 7.88 -7.25 4.09
N ALA A 18 9.06 -6.66 4.20
CA ALA A 18 10.04 -7.08 5.21
C ALA A 18 9.73 -6.42 6.55
N VAL A 19 9.72 -7.21 7.63
CA VAL A 19 9.57 -6.71 9.01
C VAL A 19 10.87 -6.97 9.78
N ILE A 20 11.43 -5.90 10.34
CA ILE A 20 12.69 -5.92 11.09
C ILE A 20 12.46 -5.34 12.48
N MET A 21 12.61 -6.18 13.50
CA MET A 21 12.67 -5.76 14.90
C MET A 21 14.07 -5.24 15.20
N LEU A 22 14.16 -4.06 15.81
CA LEU A 22 15.39 -3.38 16.19
C LEU A 22 15.43 -3.19 17.72
N THR A 23 16.62 -3.12 18.29
CA THR A 23 16.84 -2.79 19.71
C THR A 23 16.83 -1.28 19.96
N GLY A 24 17.00 -0.47 18.91
CA GLY A 24 16.98 0.98 18.94
C GLY A 24 17.02 1.52 17.50
N TRP A 25 16.83 2.82 17.33
CA TRP A 25 16.81 3.45 16.00
C TRP A 25 18.24 3.75 15.52
N PRO A 26 18.72 3.09 14.45
CA PRO A 26 19.94 3.53 13.79
C PRO A 26 19.65 4.83 13.01
N PRO A 27 20.71 5.52 12.53
CA PRO A 27 20.56 6.64 11.62
C PRO A 27 19.67 6.31 10.42
N GLU A 28 18.90 7.29 9.94
CA GLU A 28 17.96 7.11 8.83
C GLU A 28 18.60 6.56 7.55
N HIS A 29 19.83 6.99 7.26
CA HIS A 29 20.56 6.54 6.07
C HIS A 29 20.85 5.02 6.09
N GLU A 30 21.06 4.43 7.28
CA GLU A 30 21.24 2.98 7.43
C GLU A 30 19.93 2.22 7.21
N LEU A 31 18.81 2.75 7.72
CA LEU A 31 17.48 2.19 7.48
C LEU A 31 17.15 2.20 5.98
N ALA A 32 17.39 3.33 5.31
CA ALA A 32 17.19 3.47 3.87
C ALA A 32 18.10 2.52 3.07
N GLN A 33 19.37 2.38 3.44
CA GLN A 33 20.28 1.43 2.81
C GLN A 33 19.80 -0.01 2.99
N SER A 34 19.34 -0.36 4.19
CA SER A 34 18.79 -1.69 4.47
C SER A 34 17.55 -1.97 3.62
N ALA A 35 16.59 -1.05 3.56
CA ALA A 35 15.37 -1.20 2.77
C ALA A 35 15.67 -1.41 1.27
N ARG A 36 16.64 -0.66 0.71
CA ARG A 36 17.07 -0.82 -0.70
C ARG A 36 17.67 -2.19 -0.99
N ARG A 37 18.45 -2.77 -0.05
CA ARG A 37 19.07 -4.09 -0.24
C ARG A 37 18.07 -5.23 -0.30
N LEU A 38 16.95 -5.11 0.40
CA LEU A 38 15.96 -6.18 0.53
C LEU A 38 15.12 -6.40 -0.73
N LYS A 39 15.09 -5.42 -1.65
CA LYS A 39 14.36 -5.49 -2.93
C LYS A 39 12.88 -5.87 -2.79
N VAL A 40 12.28 -5.53 -1.65
CA VAL A 40 10.83 -5.60 -1.42
C VAL A 40 10.22 -4.19 -1.57
N PRO A 41 8.93 -4.06 -1.91
CA PRO A 41 8.26 -2.76 -2.03
C PRO A 41 8.43 -1.87 -0.80
N VAL A 42 8.26 -2.45 0.40
CA VAL A 42 8.37 -1.74 1.68
C VAL A 42 9.06 -2.60 2.74
N THR A 43 9.85 -1.94 3.59
CA THR A 43 10.40 -2.48 4.83
C THR A 43 9.81 -1.73 6.03
N SER A 44 9.21 -2.46 6.96
CA SER A 44 8.72 -1.97 8.25
C SER A 44 9.77 -2.24 9.34
N PHE A 45 10.31 -1.19 9.93
CA PHE A 45 11.21 -1.28 11.08
C PHE A 45 10.43 -1.01 12.36
N ILE A 46 10.66 -1.82 13.39
CA ILE A 46 9.95 -1.74 14.66
C ILE A 46 10.94 -1.67 15.82
N VAL A 47 10.73 -0.73 16.75
CA VAL A 47 11.38 -0.70 18.07
C VAL A 47 10.30 -0.85 19.13
N SER A 48 10.50 -1.76 20.08
CA SER A 48 9.52 -2.06 21.13
C SER A 48 10.07 -1.75 22.52
N HIS A 49 9.26 -1.11 23.36
CA HIS A 49 9.51 -0.93 24.79
C HIS A 49 8.32 -1.49 25.57
N GLY A 50 8.42 -2.76 26.01
CA GLY A 50 7.29 -3.46 26.59
C GLY A 50 6.14 -3.62 25.59
N LEU A 51 4.98 -3.03 25.86
CA LEU A 51 3.79 -3.05 24.99
C LEU A 51 3.72 -1.85 24.03
N GLU A 52 4.69 -0.94 24.09
CA GLU A 52 4.78 0.21 23.18
C GLU A 52 5.59 -0.18 21.96
N HIS A 53 4.98 -0.09 20.78
CA HIS A 53 5.61 -0.46 19.52
C HIS A 53 5.70 0.76 18.61
N HIS A 54 6.92 1.18 18.28
CA HIS A 54 7.16 2.27 17.34
C HIS A 54 7.50 1.72 15.96
N ILE A 55 6.99 2.37 14.91
CA ILE A 55 7.20 1.91 13.52
C ILE A 55 7.70 3.03 12.61
N ARG A 56 8.57 2.64 11.66
CA ARG A 56 8.93 3.43 10.48
C ARG A 56 8.83 2.57 9.22
N TRP A 57 8.30 3.14 8.13
CA TRP A 57 8.16 2.45 6.85
C TRP A 57 9.12 3.04 5.83
N PHE A 58 9.83 2.19 5.11
CA PHE A 58 10.76 2.60 4.08
C PHE A 58 10.44 1.90 2.76
N SER A 59 10.33 2.69 1.70
CA SER A 59 10.45 2.21 0.33
C SER A 59 11.92 2.28 -0.13
N ALA A 60 12.21 1.82 -1.34
CA ALA A 60 13.53 2.02 -1.94
C ALA A 60 13.92 3.51 -2.08
N ALA A 61 12.94 4.41 -2.20
CA ALA A 61 13.16 5.85 -2.31
C ALA A 61 13.47 6.52 -0.96
N GLY A 62 13.03 5.93 0.15
CA GLY A 62 13.20 6.51 1.50
C GLY A 62 12.01 6.24 2.40
N GLU A 63 11.97 6.94 3.53
CA GLU A 63 10.88 6.84 4.50
C GLU A 63 9.56 7.36 3.91
N ILE A 64 8.48 6.62 4.15
CA ILE A 64 7.12 6.98 3.73
C ILE A 64 6.24 7.22 4.93
N ASN A 65 5.19 8.03 4.75
CA ASN A 65 4.37 8.50 5.86
C ASN A 65 3.41 7.45 6.43
N LEU A 66 2.88 6.59 5.58
CA LEU A 66 1.98 5.51 5.97
C LEU A 66 2.02 4.42 4.91
N CYS A 67 1.99 3.17 5.35
CA CYS A 67 1.92 2.03 4.47
C CYS A 67 0.94 0.97 5.00
N GLY A 68 -0.25 0.85 4.39
CA GLY A 68 -1.27 -0.09 4.85
C GLY A 68 -0.77 -1.55 4.92
N HIS A 69 -0.18 -2.06 3.84
CA HIS A 69 0.36 -3.42 3.82
C HIS A 69 1.55 -3.59 4.78
N GLY A 70 2.41 -2.58 4.88
CA GLY A 70 3.54 -2.57 5.82
C GLY A 70 3.10 -2.60 7.29
N SER A 71 2.02 -1.89 7.62
CA SER A 71 1.39 -1.91 8.95
C SER A 71 0.74 -3.25 9.25
N LEU A 72 0.06 -3.87 8.27
CA LEU A 72 -0.51 -5.22 8.44
C LEU A 72 0.58 -6.27 8.68
N ALA A 73 1.68 -6.24 7.90
CA ALA A 73 2.82 -7.13 8.12
C ALA A 73 3.42 -6.97 9.52
N ALA A 74 3.65 -5.72 9.94
CA ALA A 74 4.17 -5.40 11.28
C ALA A 74 3.22 -5.88 12.39
N GLY A 75 1.93 -5.59 12.25
CA GLY A 75 0.91 -6.02 13.19
C GLY A 75 0.80 -7.55 13.28
N ALA A 76 0.84 -8.25 12.15
CA ALA A 76 0.87 -9.71 12.11
C ALA A 76 2.11 -10.27 12.82
N ALA A 77 3.29 -9.70 12.58
CA ALA A 77 4.53 -10.13 13.24
C ALA A 77 4.46 -10.02 14.78
N LEU A 78 3.92 -8.92 15.30
CA LEU A 78 3.76 -8.71 16.75
C LEU A 78 2.65 -9.58 17.35
N LEU A 79 1.54 -9.75 16.63
CA LEU A 79 0.40 -10.55 17.10
C LEU A 79 0.67 -12.06 17.03
N GLU A 80 1.52 -12.54 16.12
CA GLU A 80 2.00 -13.93 16.09
C GLU A 80 2.82 -14.31 17.34
N GLN A 81 3.50 -13.33 17.93
CA GLN A 81 4.36 -13.53 19.11
C GLN A 81 3.65 -13.27 20.44
N SER A 82 2.37 -12.90 20.41
CA SER A 82 1.60 -12.54 21.61
C SER A 82 0.27 -13.28 21.67
N ARG A 83 -0.36 -13.27 22.85
CA ARG A 83 -1.75 -13.74 23.02
C ARG A 83 -2.77 -12.63 22.72
N GLN A 84 -2.32 -11.46 22.28
CA GLN A 84 -3.18 -10.31 22.01
C GLN A 84 -3.90 -10.47 20.68
N LYS A 85 -5.05 -9.80 20.55
CA LYS A 85 -5.80 -9.69 19.28
C LYS A 85 -5.72 -8.30 18.66
N ARG A 86 -5.03 -7.37 19.32
CA ARG A 86 -4.92 -5.97 18.93
C ARG A 86 -3.51 -5.49 19.24
N VAL A 87 -2.94 -4.72 18.32
CA VAL A 87 -1.68 -4.01 18.53
C VAL A 87 -1.78 -2.62 17.94
N THR A 88 -1.24 -1.62 18.65
CA THR A 88 -1.17 -0.24 18.16
C THR A 88 0.29 0.09 17.89
N LEU A 89 0.56 0.54 16.66
CA LEU A 89 1.87 0.98 16.21
C LEU A 89 1.94 2.51 16.27
N SER A 90 2.88 3.04 17.04
CA SER A 90 3.15 4.47 17.15
C SER A 90 4.08 4.92 16.03
N SER A 91 3.58 5.76 15.12
CA SER A 91 4.40 6.40 14.08
C SER A 91 4.46 7.91 14.28
N ARG A 92 5.44 8.58 13.64
CA ARG A 92 5.51 10.05 13.64
C ARG A 92 4.33 10.74 12.94
N TYR A 93 3.52 9.97 12.21
CA TYR A 93 2.33 10.44 11.48
C TYR A 93 1.02 10.06 12.17
N GLY A 94 1.10 9.52 13.39
CA GLY A 94 -0.04 9.08 14.18
C GLY A 94 -0.06 7.56 14.40
N PRO A 95 -0.93 7.09 15.30
CA PRO A 95 -1.04 5.67 15.62
C PRO A 95 -1.74 4.89 14.50
N VAL A 96 -1.33 3.65 14.30
CA VAL A 96 -1.99 2.69 13.40
C VAL A 96 -2.35 1.44 14.20
N THR A 97 -3.64 1.14 14.32
CA THR A 97 -4.12 -0.02 15.06
C THR A 97 -4.40 -1.18 14.12
N ILE A 98 -3.90 -2.36 14.46
CA ILE A 98 -4.17 -3.62 13.75
C ILE A 98 -4.94 -4.54 14.69
N VAL A 99 -6.04 -5.10 14.20
CA VAL A 99 -6.86 -6.08 14.92
C VAL A 99 -6.84 -7.40 14.15
N LYS A 100 -6.59 -8.50 14.88
CA LYS A 100 -6.68 -9.87 14.37
C LYS A 100 -8.05 -10.46 14.73
N ASN A 101 -8.82 -10.75 13.69
CA ASN A 101 -10.14 -11.37 13.78
C ASN A 101 -10.11 -12.70 13.03
N ALA A 102 -10.15 -13.81 13.79
CA ALA A 102 -9.92 -15.16 13.28
C ALA A 102 -8.64 -15.23 12.42
N ASN A 103 -8.78 -15.46 11.11
CA ASN A 103 -7.69 -15.60 10.16
C ASN A 103 -7.43 -14.31 9.35
N ARG A 104 -7.98 -13.16 9.76
CA ARG A 104 -7.85 -11.88 9.06
C ARG A 104 -7.24 -10.81 9.95
N TYR A 105 -6.48 -9.92 9.34
CA TYR A 105 -5.97 -8.70 9.96
C TYR A 105 -6.68 -7.50 9.38
N GLN A 106 -7.05 -6.56 10.23
CA GLN A 106 -7.81 -5.36 9.88
C GLN A 106 -7.06 -4.12 10.35
N LEU A 107 -7.13 -3.06 9.54
CA LEU A 107 -6.72 -1.71 9.89
C LEU A 107 -7.83 -0.73 9.51
N GLU A 108 -7.86 0.40 10.19
CA GLU A 108 -8.72 1.53 9.84
C GLU A 108 -7.85 2.63 9.20
N LEU A 109 -8.32 3.16 8.07
CA LEU A 109 -7.64 4.21 7.33
C LEU A 109 -8.62 5.36 7.05
N PRO A 110 -8.12 6.60 6.94
CA PRO A 110 -8.96 7.71 6.54
C PRO A 110 -9.54 7.48 5.15
N SER A 111 -10.82 7.83 4.99
CA SER A 111 -11.48 7.85 3.69
C SER A 111 -11.17 9.15 2.95
N TRP A 112 -10.93 9.05 1.65
CA TRP A 112 -10.69 10.21 0.78
C TRP A 112 -11.98 10.63 0.08
N LYS A 113 -12.21 11.94 0.02
CA LYS A 113 -13.35 12.49 -0.72
C LYS A 113 -13.09 12.41 -2.22
N ARG A 114 -14.13 12.05 -2.97
CA ARG A 114 -14.17 12.14 -4.43
C ARG A 114 -14.21 13.61 -4.86
N ASN A 115 -13.39 13.96 -5.84
CA ASN A 115 -13.40 15.24 -6.53
C ASN A 115 -13.59 15.02 -8.03
N ASN A 116 -14.35 15.91 -8.67
CA ASN A 116 -14.50 15.90 -10.12
C ASN A 116 -13.13 16.13 -10.79
N CYS A 117 -12.89 15.38 -11.85
CA CYS A 117 -11.66 15.46 -12.62
C CYS A 117 -11.99 15.23 -14.09
N SER A 118 -11.25 15.89 -14.98
CA SER A 118 -11.34 15.65 -16.42
C SER A 118 -9.93 15.46 -16.95
N ILE A 119 -9.65 14.26 -17.47
CA ILE A 119 -8.38 13.85 -18.08
C ILE A 119 -8.74 13.18 -19.38
N ALA A 120 -8.08 13.58 -20.47
CA ALA A 120 -8.32 12.95 -21.76
C ALA A 120 -7.77 11.52 -21.75
N LYS A 121 -8.51 10.55 -22.29
CA LYS A 121 -8.11 9.13 -22.31
C LYS A 121 -6.74 8.92 -22.96
N GLU A 122 -6.37 9.76 -23.92
CA GLU A 122 -5.08 9.73 -24.62
C GLU A 122 -3.92 10.08 -23.67
N GLN A 123 -4.16 10.92 -22.66
CA GLN A 123 -3.18 11.23 -21.61
C GLN A 123 -2.93 10.02 -20.71
N LEU A 124 -3.91 9.12 -20.59
CA LEU A 124 -3.78 7.84 -19.89
C LEU A 124 -3.27 6.72 -20.80
N GLY A 125 -3.14 6.97 -22.11
CA GLY A 125 -2.79 5.94 -23.07
C GLY A 125 -3.89 4.89 -23.28
N LEU A 126 -5.13 5.27 -22.99
CA LEU A 126 -6.30 4.42 -23.22
C LEU A 126 -6.79 4.56 -24.65
N THR A 127 -7.24 3.44 -25.21
CA THR A 127 -7.92 3.36 -26.50
C THR A 127 -9.45 3.37 -26.35
N ILE A 128 -9.93 2.86 -25.23
CA ILE A 128 -11.34 2.84 -24.83
C ILE A 128 -11.71 4.08 -24.01
N GLU A 129 -12.99 4.44 -24.01
CA GLU A 129 -13.52 5.47 -23.13
C GLU A 129 -13.71 4.93 -21.70
N PRO A 130 -13.19 5.59 -20.67
CA PRO A 130 -13.55 5.30 -19.29
C PRO A 130 -15.03 5.55 -19.03
N LEU A 131 -15.64 4.73 -18.17
CA LEU A 131 -17.00 4.97 -17.68
C LEU A 131 -17.05 6.17 -16.73
N ASP A 132 -15.97 6.39 -15.99
CA ASP A 132 -15.85 7.49 -15.04
C ASP A 132 -14.38 7.83 -14.79
N ILE A 133 -14.10 9.10 -14.53
CA ILE A 133 -12.78 9.59 -14.12
C ILE A 133 -12.99 10.58 -12.98
N PHE A 134 -12.35 10.32 -11.85
CA PHE A 134 -12.39 11.22 -10.71
C PHE A 134 -11.07 11.18 -9.96
N SER A 135 -10.89 12.14 -9.05
CA SER A 135 -9.69 12.20 -8.22
C SER A 135 -10.03 12.05 -6.75
N THR A 136 -9.08 11.48 -6.02
CA THR A 136 -9.03 11.46 -4.56
C THR A 136 -7.67 12.04 -4.16
N ARG A 137 -6.84 11.32 -3.40
CA ARG A 137 -5.38 11.51 -3.43
C ARG A 137 -4.78 11.06 -4.76
N ASP A 138 -5.35 9.99 -5.30
CA ASP A 138 -4.92 9.33 -6.53
C ASP A 138 -5.97 9.57 -7.63
N LEU A 139 -5.55 9.54 -8.90
CA LEU A 139 -6.48 9.55 -10.03
C LEU A 139 -7.14 8.17 -10.13
N VAL A 140 -8.46 8.12 -10.22
CA VAL A 140 -9.22 6.87 -10.36
C VAL A 140 -9.92 6.86 -11.71
N VAL A 141 -9.68 5.81 -12.48
CA VAL A 141 -10.22 5.59 -13.82
C VAL A 141 -11.06 4.32 -13.78
N VAL A 142 -12.37 4.46 -14.00
CA VAL A 142 -13.32 3.34 -14.01
C VAL A 142 -13.50 2.85 -15.43
N LEU A 143 -13.19 1.58 -15.67
CA LEU A 143 -13.34 0.91 -16.95
C LEU A 143 -14.55 -0.03 -16.93
N GLU A 144 -14.96 -0.46 -18.12
CA GLU A 144 -16.16 -1.29 -18.31
C GLU A 144 -16.04 -2.71 -17.76
N SER A 145 -14.83 -3.27 -17.68
CA SER A 145 -14.65 -4.69 -17.36
C SER A 145 -13.30 -4.99 -16.71
N GLU A 146 -13.24 -6.12 -16.01
CA GLU A 146 -11.97 -6.65 -15.49
C GLU A 146 -10.94 -6.86 -16.62
N GLY A 147 -11.38 -7.31 -17.79
CA GLY A 147 -10.53 -7.50 -18.97
C GLY A 147 -9.84 -6.20 -19.38
N ALA A 148 -10.59 -5.09 -19.44
CA ALA A 148 -10.03 -3.78 -19.75
C ALA A 148 -8.97 -3.32 -18.72
N VAL A 149 -9.18 -3.61 -17.43
CA VAL A 149 -8.17 -3.33 -16.38
C VAL A 149 -6.94 -4.21 -16.56
N LYS A 150 -7.13 -5.51 -16.82
CA LYS A 150 -6.04 -6.50 -16.97
C LYS A 150 -5.17 -6.21 -18.19
N ASP A 151 -5.80 -5.91 -19.32
CA ASP A 151 -5.12 -5.76 -20.61
C ASP A 151 -4.50 -4.36 -20.80
N TYR A 152 -4.80 -3.42 -19.90
CA TYR A 152 -4.20 -2.09 -19.93
C TYR A 152 -2.66 -2.15 -19.86
N ASN A 153 -1.99 -1.56 -20.85
CA ASN A 153 -0.54 -1.44 -20.86
C ASN A 153 -0.11 -0.01 -20.48
N PRO A 154 0.41 0.23 -19.26
CA PRO A 154 0.67 1.56 -18.76
C PRO A 154 1.79 2.27 -19.55
N ASN A 155 1.47 3.44 -20.09
CA ASN A 155 2.51 4.34 -20.60
C ASN A 155 3.06 5.19 -19.45
N PHE A 156 4.08 4.70 -18.75
CA PHE A 156 4.67 5.41 -17.60
C PHE A 156 5.23 6.79 -17.95
N LYS A 157 5.63 7.06 -19.20
CA LYS A 157 6.05 8.41 -19.62
C LYS A 157 4.87 9.39 -19.59
N LYS A 158 3.67 8.93 -19.96
CA LYS A 158 2.45 9.74 -19.88
C LYS A 158 1.96 9.87 -18.45
N ILE A 159 1.92 8.77 -17.69
CA ILE A 159 1.48 8.78 -16.28
C ILE A 159 2.33 9.75 -15.45
N ARG A 160 3.66 9.78 -15.64
CA ARG A 160 4.54 10.74 -14.93
C ARG A 160 4.22 12.22 -15.20
N LYS A 161 3.57 12.54 -16.32
CA LYS A 161 3.14 13.92 -16.62
C LYS A 161 1.92 14.34 -15.80
N LEU A 162 1.20 13.38 -15.20
CA LEU A 162 0.07 13.62 -14.30
C LEU A 162 0.57 13.86 -12.86
N ASN A 163 1.53 14.78 -12.71
CA ASN A 163 2.27 15.01 -11.47
C ASN A 163 1.44 15.66 -10.34
N GLN A 164 0.20 16.05 -10.61
CA GLN A 164 -0.74 16.53 -9.60
C GLN A 164 -1.37 15.39 -8.78
N PHE A 165 -1.22 14.13 -9.21
CA PHE A 165 -1.72 12.95 -8.50
C PHE A 165 -0.56 12.11 -7.98
N HIS A 166 -0.77 11.43 -6.84
CA HIS A 166 0.25 10.53 -6.31
C HIS A 166 0.38 9.23 -7.13
N ALA A 167 -0.75 8.70 -7.60
CA ALA A 167 -0.81 7.52 -8.45
C ALA A 167 -2.01 7.55 -9.41
N VAL A 168 -2.02 6.61 -10.36
CA VAL A 168 -3.17 6.30 -11.21
C VAL A 168 -3.70 4.91 -10.85
N ILE A 169 -4.99 4.83 -10.56
CA ILE A 169 -5.73 3.61 -10.27
C ILE A 169 -6.67 3.34 -11.44
N LEU A 170 -6.55 2.15 -12.04
CA LEU A 170 -7.57 1.62 -12.94
C LEU A 170 -8.42 0.61 -12.18
N THR A 171 -9.72 0.71 -12.30
CA THR A 171 -10.67 -0.17 -11.61
C THR A 171 -11.86 -0.53 -12.49
N ALA A 172 -12.50 -1.65 -12.21
CA ALA A 172 -13.74 -2.07 -12.84
C ALA A 172 -14.54 -2.94 -11.88
N MET A 173 -15.87 -2.96 -12.05
CA MET A 173 -16.71 -3.92 -11.33
C MET A 173 -16.38 -5.34 -11.79
N SER A 174 -16.32 -6.24 -10.81
CA SER A 174 -16.07 -7.67 -10.96
C SER A 174 -17.35 -8.48 -10.80
N SER A 175 -18.19 -8.06 -9.84
CA SER A 175 -19.53 -8.57 -9.59
C SER A 175 -20.30 -7.53 -8.75
N THR A 176 -21.53 -7.84 -8.32
CA THR A 176 -22.42 -6.92 -7.60
C THR A 176 -21.79 -6.21 -6.40
N ASN A 177 -20.82 -6.83 -5.71
CA ASN A 177 -20.15 -6.26 -4.54
C ASN A 177 -18.62 -6.43 -4.59
N SER A 178 -18.05 -6.50 -5.80
CA SER A 178 -16.63 -6.74 -6.01
C SER A 178 -16.10 -5.85 -7.11
N TYR A 179 -14.82 -5.51 -7.01
CA TYR A 179 -14.09 -4.78 -8.03
C TYR A 179 -12.66 -5.30 -8.10
N VAL A 180 -12.03 -5.11 -9.25
CA VAL A 180 -10.58 -5.32 -9.45
C VAL A 180 -9.91 -3.98 -9.63
N LEU A 181 -8.63 -3.88 -9.28
CA LEU A 181 -7.86 -2.68 -9.54
C LEU A 181 -6.41 -2.98 -9.91
N ARG A 182 -5.79 -2.04 -10.62
CA ARG A 182 -4.34 -1.92 -10.76
C ARG A 182 -3.90 -0.52 -10.35
N TYR A 183 -2.79 -0.45 -9.61
CA TYR A 183 -2.25 0.78 -9.03
C TYR A 183 -0.89 1.10 -9.66
N PHE A 184 -0.73 2.30 -10.21
CA PHE A 184 0.49 2.74 -10.90
C PHE A 184 1.03 4.03 -10.29
N ALA A 185 2.20 3.95 -9.66
CA ALA A 185 2.93 5.10 -9.11
C ALA A 185 4.38 5.11 -9.64
N PRO A 186 4.58 5.43 -10.93
CA PRO A 186 5.92 5.50 -11.49
C PRO A 186 6.70 6.68 -10.88
N ILE A 187 7.89 6.38 -10.36
CA ILE A 187 8.91 7.37 -9.95
C ILE A 187 9.50 8.02 -11.21
#